data_AF-A0A0R1TZB9-F1
#
_entry.id   AF-A0A0R1TZB9-F1
#
_cell.length_a   1.000
_cell.length_b   1.000
_cell.length_c   1.000
_cell.angle_alpha   90.00
_cell.angle_beta   90.00
_cell.angle_gamma   90.00
#
_symmetry.space_group_name_H-M   'P 1'
#
loop_
_entity.id
_entity.type
_entity.pdbx_description
1 polymer ?
#
loop_
_entity_poly.entity_id
_entity_poly.type
_entity_poly.pdbx_seq_one_letter_code
_entity_poly.pdbx_strand_id
1 'polypeptide(L)'
;MAKFEKIDTWTKFDLFLLNNILYFFDLDIAISIAQMALQAIEANYPHLLRLKSALIENCSFLLITNNDFSPSKSLDKKEIPLYKNLFQFDSLNTAYAFLALCEKNFATAEKYRDILQQMGAHVSANDVAKEINRIRSLEN
;
A
#
# COMPACT_ATOMS: atom_id res chain seq x y z
N MET A 1 9.48 18.61 40.09
CA MET A 1 8.95 17.38 39.49
C MET A 1 8.63 17.68 38.03
N ALA A 2 9.45 17.20 37.10
CA ALA A 2 9.14 17.32 35.68
C ALA A 2 8.00 16.35 35.37
N LYS A 3 6.83 16.89 35.03
CA LYS A 3 5.69 16.11 34.53
C LYS A 3 6.05 15.80 33.08
N PHE A 4 6.38 14.56 32.76
CA PHE A 4 6.48 14.13 31.36
C PHE A 4 5.06 14.23 30.78
N GLU A 5 4.79 15.32 30.07
CA GLU A 5 3.60 15.41 29.23
C GLU A 5 3.65 14.26 28.23
N LYS A 6 2.54 13.56 28.11
CA LYS A 6 2.33 12.47 27.18
C LYS A 6 2.72 12.99 25.79
N ILE A 7 3.82 12.49 25.21
CA ILE A 7 4.17 12.79 23.82
C ILE A 7 3.17 12.01 22.97
N ASP A 8 1.94 12.51 22.87
CA ASP A 8 0.82 11.92 22.12
C ASP A 8 0.91 12.25 20.62
N THR A 9 2.06 12.75 20.16
CA THR A 9 2.26 13.16 18.75
C THR A 9 3.35 12.31 18.12
N TRP A 10 2.97 11.53 17.10
CA TRP A 10 3.91 10.78 16.29
C TRP A 10 4.85 11.74 15.55
N THR A 11 6.14 11.49 15.69
CA THR A 11 7.17 12.24 14.97
C THR A 11 7.24 11.77 13.52
N LYS A 12 7.88 12.56 12.65
CA LYS A 12 8.20 12.09 11.28
C LYS A 12 8.98 10.79 11.29
N PHE A 13 9.94 10.64 12.22
CA PHE A 13 10.76 9.44 12.33
C PHE A 13 9.91 8.22 12.66
N ASP A 14 8.97 8.34 13.60
CA ASP A 14 8.06 7.24 13.96
C ASP A 14 7.25 6.79 12.74
N LEU A 15 6.72 7.74 11.96
CA LEU A 15 5.95 7.43 10.75
C LEU A 15 6.78 6.71 9.68
N PHE A 16 8.03 7.14 9.46
CA PHE A 16 8.95 6.44 8.56
C PHE A 16 9.30 5.05 9.06
N LEU A 17 9.56 4.90 10.35
CA LEU A 17 9.87 3.61 10.96
C LEU A 17 8.69 2.66 10.77
N LEU A 18 7.49 3.07 11.19
CA LEU A 18 6.26 2.27 11.08
C LEU A 18 6.02 1.81 9.64
N ASN A 19 6.16 2.68 8.65
CA ASN A 19 6.00 2.31 7.23
C ASN A 19 6.90 1.13 6.80
N ASN A 20 8.10 1.01 7.39
CA ASN A 20 9.05 -0.04 7.06
C ASN A 20 8.85 -1.33 7.86
N ILE A 21 8.13 -1.28 8.98
CA ILE A 21 7.94 -2.43 9.87
C ILE A 21 6.51 -2.97 9.90
N LEU A 22 5.60 -2.43 9.08
CA LEU A 22 4.19 -2.87 9.02
C LEU A 22 4.03 -4.39 8.86
N TYR A 23 4.89 -5.02 8.05
CA TYR A 23 4.83 -6.46 7.75
C TYR A 23 5.23 -7.38 8.92
N PHE A 24 5.74 -6.84 10.03
CA PHE A 24 6.06 -7.63 11.23
C PHE A 24 4.87 -7.80 12.17
N PHE A 25 3.76 -7.10 11.92
CA PHE A 25 2.56 -7.17 12.75
C PHE A 25 1.50 -8.05 12.09
N ASP A 26 0.62 -8.63 12.92
CA ASP A 26 -0.60 -9.28 12.44
C ASP A 26 -1.45 -8.28 11.65
N LEU A 27 -2.23 -8.78 10.68
CA LEU A 27 -2.97 -7.92 9.73
C LEU A 27 -3.78 -6.83 10.41
N ASP A 28 -4.63 -7.18 11.38
CA ASP A 28 -5.49 -6.20 12.07
C ASP A 28 -4.67 -5.10 12.77
N ILE A 29 -3.53 -5.47 13.36
CA ILE A 29 -2.63 -4.54 14.03
C ILE A 29 -1.94 -3.66 12.98
N ALA A 30 -1.45 -4.24 11.89
CA ALA A 30 -0.79 -3.50 10.81
C ALA A 30 -1.75 -2.47 10.17
N ILE A 31 -3.00 -2.87 9.91
CA ILE A 31 -4.03 -1.98 9.36
C ILE A 31 -4.34 -0.85 10.35
N SER A 32 -4.50 -1.16 11.65
CA SER A 32 -4.73 -0.14 12.68
C SER A 32 -3.59 0.87 12.75
N ILE A 33 -2.34 0.40 12.77
CA ILE A 33 -1.14 1.24 12.74
C ILE A 33 -1.11 2.12 11.49
N ALA A 34 -1.35 1.54 10.31
CA ALA A 34 -1.36 2.28 9.05
C ALA A 34 -2.43 3.39 9.04
N GLN A 35 -3.63 3.11 9.55
CA GLN A 35 -4.70 4.11 9.65
C GLN A 35 -4.32 5.26 10.58
N MET A 36 -3.75 4.97 11.76
CA MET A 36 -3.27 6.01 12.67
C MET A 36 -2.11 6.82 12.06
N ALA A 37 -1.21 6.16 11.31
CA ALA A 37 -0.12 6.83 10.60
C ALA A 37 -0.63 7.82 9.56
N LEU A 38 -1.62 7.39 8.77
CA LEU A 38 -2.24 8.21 7.74
C LEU A 38 -2.95 9.42 8.35
N GLN A 39 -3.70 9.23 9.44
CA GLN A 39 -4.33 10.33 10.16
C GLN A 39 -3.29 11.32 10.70
N ALA A 40 -2.20 10.82 11.29
CA ALA A 40 -1.12 11.66 11.80
C ALA A 40 -0.41 12.45 10.68
N ILE A 41 -0.21 11.84 9.49
CA ILE A 41 0.34 12.53 8.32
C ILE A 41 -0.62 13.61 7.84
N GLU A 42 -1.91 13.30 7.69
CA GLU A 42 -2.91 14.27 7.22
C GLU A 42 -3.05 15.47 8.16
N ALA A 43 -3.04 15.24 9.48
CA ALA A 43 -3.20 16.29 10.48
C ALA A 43 -1.93 17.12 10.67
N ASN A 44 -0.76 16.48 10.78
CA ASN A 44 0.46 17.14 11.26
C ASN A 44 1.51 17.34 10.17
N TYR A 45 1.49 16.54 9.11
CA TYR A 45 2.51 16.54 8.06
C TYR A 45 1.93 16.41 6.65
N PRO A 46 0.95 17.25 6.25
CA PRO A 46 0.23 17.08 4.98
C PRO A 46 1.13 17.19 3.73
N HIS A 47 2.33 17.75 3.88
CA HIS A 47 3.36 17.82 2.85
C HIS A 47 4.09 16.49 2.59
N LEU A 48 3.99 15.49 3.48
CA LEU A 48 4.65 14.19 3.36
C LEU A 48 3.88 13.23 2.43
N LEU A 49 3.53 13.71 1.24
CA LEU A 49 2.71 12.99 0.26
C LEU A 49 3.34 11.66 -0.18
N ARG A 50 4.68 11.60 -0.29
CA ARG A 50 5.38 10.34 -0.62
C ARG A 50 5.26 9.30 0.48
N LEU A 51 5.40 9.70 1.75
CA LEU A 51 5.22 8.78 2.87
C LEU A 51 3.76 8.31 2.97
N LYS A 52 2.81 9.21 2.75
CA LYS A 52 1.39 8.87 2.65
C LYS A 52 1.15 7.80 1.57
N SER A 53 1.66 8.04 0.37
CA SER A 53 1.51 7.11 -0.76
C SER A 53 2.10 5.73 -0.47
N ALA A 54 3.29 5.67 0.13
CA ALA A 54 3.95 4.42 0.49
C ALA A 54 3.20 3.63 1.57
N LEU A 55 2.67 4.33 2.59
CA LEU A 55 1.87 3.68 3.64
C LEU A 55 0.60 3.06 3.07
N ILE A 56 -0.05 3.72 2.11
CA ILE A 56 -1.26 3.19 1.50
C ILE A 56 -0.95 2.03 0.57
N GLU A 57 0.13 2.11 -0.22
CA GLU A 57 0.62 1.00 -1.05
C GLU A 57 0.92 -0.23 -0.18
N ASN A 58 1.65 -0.05 0.92
CA ASN A 58 1.98 -1.14 1.85
C ASN A 58 0.72 -1.75 2.50
N CYS A 59 -0.23 -0.91 2.89
CA CYS A 59 -1.52 -1.32 3.44
C CYS A 59 -2.35 -2.11 2.42
N SER A 60 -2.43 -1.64 1.17
CA SER A 60 -3.13 -2.34 0.09
C SER A 60 -2.50 -3.71 -0.18
N PHE A 61 -1.17 -3.79 -0.21
CA PHE A 61 -0.46 -5.06 -0.40
C PHE A 61 -0.70 -6.06 0.75
N LEU A 62 -0.71 -5.59 2.00
CA LEU A 62 -1.07 -6.42 3.16
C LEU A 62 -2.48 -7.00 3.03
N LEU A 63 -3.45 -6.18 2.61
CA LEU A 63 -4.82 -6.62 2.41
C LEU A 63 -4.93 -7.66 1.28
N ILE A 64 -4.28 -7.42 0.13
CA ILE A 64 -4.26 -8.37 -1.00
C ILE A 64 -3.70 -9.73 -0.56
N THR A 65 -2.53 -9.72 0.08
CA THR A 65 -1.83 -10.95 0.50
C THR A 65 -2.63 -11.76 1.54
N ASN A 66 -3.54 -11.11 2.27
CA ASN A 66 -4.45 -11.74 3.22
C ASN A 66 -5.87 -12.00 2.68
N ASN A 67 -6.10 -11.83 1.38
CA ASN A 67 -7.40 -12.02 0.70
C ASN A 67 -8.49 -11.00 1.03
N ASP A 68 -8.14 -9.87 1.65
CA ASP A 68 -9.06 -8.76 1.93
C ASP A 68 -9.17 -7.82 0.72
N PHE A 69 -9.75 -8.32 -0.35
CA PHE A 69 -9.81 -7.63 -1.65
C PHE A 69 -10.68 -6.37 -1.64
N SER A 70 -11.78 -6.35 -0.89
CA SER A 70 -12.71 -5.20 -0.89
C SER A 70 -12.08 -3.94 -0.25
N PRO A 71 -11.45 -4.03 0.93
CA PRO A 71 -10.70 -2.90 1.50
C PRO A 71 -9.53 -2.45 0.61
N SER A 72 -8.74 -3.39 0.07
CA SER A 72 -7.62 -3.06 -0.84
C SER A 72 -8.11 -2.27 -2.05
N LYS A 73 -9.17 -2.75 -2.70
CA LYS A 73 -9.80 -2.07 -3.85
C LYS A 73 -10.22 -0.64 -3.53
N SER A 74 -10.72 -0.38 -2.32
CA SER A 74 -11.11 0.96 -1.89
C SER A 74 -9.89 1.89 -1.77
N LEU A 75 -8.80 1.40 -1.16
CA LEU A 75 -7.54 2.14 -1.00
C LEU A 75 -6.92 2.46 -2.36
N ASP A 76 -6.76 1.47 -3.23
CA ASP A 76 -6.13 1.66 -4.55
C ASP A 76 -6.89 2.67 -5.41
N LYS A 77 -8.23 2.60 -5.43
CA LYS A 77 -9.06 3.58 -6.15
C LYS A 77 -8.85 4.99 -5.65
N LYS A 78 -8.77 5.16 -4.34
CA LYS A 78 -8.63 6.48 -3.70
C LYS A 78 -7.28 7.13 -4.00
N GLU A 79 -6.20 6.34 -4.11
CA GLU A 79 -4.84 6.88 -4.23
C GLU A 79 -4.29 7.01 -5.65
N ILE A 80 -4.95 6.43 -6.66
CA ILE A 80 -4.60 6.67 -8.07
C ILE A 80 -4.34 8.15 -8.42
N PRO A 81 -5.20 9.12 -8.01
CA PRO A 81 -4.94 10.53 -8.26
C PRO A 81 -3.65 11.04 -7.61
N LEU A 82 -3.29 10.53 -6.41
CA LEU A 82 -2.07 10.90 -5.72
C LEU A 82 -0.83 10.38 -6.47
N TYR A 83 -0.82 9.10 -6.86
CA TYR A 83 0.30 8.53 -7.63
C TYR A 83 0.54 9.28 -8.94
N LYS A 84 -0.54 9.69 -9.62
CA LYS A 84 -0.45 10.52 -10.84
C LYS A 84 0.17 11.90 -10.56
N ASN A 85 -0.25 12.56 -9.48
CA ASN A 85 0.29 13.86 -9.08
C ASN A 85 1.78 13.77 -8.70
N LEU A 86 2.16 12.70 -8.00
CA LEU A 86 3.54 12.45 -7.57
C LEU A 86 4.45 11.84 -8.65
N PHE A 87 3.90 11.54 -9.83
CA PHE A 87 4.59 10.83 -10.92
C PHE A 87 5.19 9.47 -10.48
N GLN A 88 4.55 8.79 -9.51
CA GLN A 88 4.93 7.45 -9.05
C GLN A 88 4.28 6.40 -9.95
N PHE A 89 4.81 6.27 -11.16
CA PHE A 89 4.22 5.41 -12.19
C PHE A 89 4.36 3.92 -11.89
N ASP A 90 5.39 3.52 -11.16
CA ASP A 90 5.50 2.19 -10.57
C ASP A 90 4.32 1.90 -9.64
N SER A 91 4.14 2.69 -8.58
CA SER A 91 3.02 2.52 -7.64
C SER A 91 1.66 2.61 -8.35
N LEU A 92 1.52 3.49 -9.34
CA LEU A 92 0.30 3.61 -10.14
C LEU A 92 -0.03 2.32 -10.89
N ASN A 93 0.95 1.70 -11.55
CA ASN A 93 0.74 0.46 -12.29
C ASN A 93 0.51 -0.72 -11.32
N THR A 94 1.18 -0.74 -10.16
CA THR A 94 0.90 -1.70 -9.08
C THR A 94 -0.56 -1.60 -8.63
N ALA A 95 -1.04 -0.40 -8.32
CA ALA A 95 -2.42 -0.17 -7.90
C ALA A 95 -3.43 -0.62 -8.98
N TYR A 96 -3.16 -0.35 -10.26
CA TYR A 96 -4.02 -0.87 -11.33
C TYR A 96 -4.00 -2.40 -11.45
N ALA A 97 -2.85 -3.03 -11.25
CA ALA A 97 -2.75 -4.49 -11.23
C ALA A 97 -3.56 -5.09 -10.06
N PHE A 98 -3.42 -4.53 -8.85
CA PHE A 98 -4.13 -4.96 -7.66
C PHE A 98 -5.64 -4.73 -7.76
N LEU A 99 -6.08 -3.61 -8.34
CA LEU A 99 -7.50 -3.41 -8.66
C LEU A 99 -8.05 -4.50 -9.59
N ALA A 100 -7.28 -4.88 -10.61
CA ALA A 100 -7.67 -5.95 -11.50
C ALA A 100 -7.73 -7.30 -10.78
N LEU A 101 -6.79 -7.59 -9.88
CA LEU A 101 -6.81 -8.80 -9.03
C LEU A 101 -8.03 -8.84 -8.10
N CYS A 102 -8.37 -7.72 -7.46
CA CYS A 102 -9.58 -7.59 -6.64
C CYS A 102 -10.87 -7.82 -7.44
N GLU A 103 -10.82 -7.68 -8.77
CA GLU A 103 -11.93 -7.93 -9.70
C GLU A 103 -11.78 -9.27 -10.45
N LYS A 104 -10.78 -10.10 -10.08
CA LYS A 104 -10.44 -11.37 -10.75
C LYS A 104 -10.16 -11.23 -12.25
N ASN A 105 -9.76 -10.04 -12.68
CA ASN A 105 -9.40 -9.74 -14.06
C ASN A 105 -7.90 -9.99 -14.27
N PHE A 106 -7.52 -11.27 -14.31
CA PHE A 106 -6.10 -11.66 -14.41
C PHE A 106 -5.41 -11.14 -15.67
N ALA A 107 -6.11 -11.08 -16.80
CA ALA A 107 -5.53 -10.54 -18.04
C ALA A 107 -5.10 -9.07 -17.89
N THR A 108 -5.92 -8.27 -17.18
CA THR A 108 -5.57 -6.88 -16.89
C THR A 108 -4.44 -6.78 -15.86
N ALA A 109 -4.43 -7.64 -14.84
CA ALA A 109 -3.32 -7.70 -13.89
C ALA A 109 -1.98 -8.06 -14.57
N GLU A 110 -1.99 -9.06 -15.46
CA GLU A 110 -0.82 -9.47 -16.24
C GLU A 110 -0.32 -8.34 -17.15
N LYS A 111 -1.23 -7.60 -17.80
CA LYS A 111 -0.87 -6.41 -18.58
C LYS A 111 -0.09 -5.39 -17.74
N TYR A 112 -0.56 -5.06 -16.54
CA TYR A 112 0.13 -4.09 -15.68
C TYR A 112 1.43 -4.65 -15.09
N ARG A 113 1.49 -5.95 -14.80
CA ARG A 113 2.72 -6.66 -14.45
C ARG A 113 3.77 -6.51 -15.56
N ASP A 114 3.38 -6.71 -16.82
CA ASP A 114 4.29 -6.59 -17.97
C ASP A 114 4.77 -5.15 -18.16
N ILE A 115 3.91 -4.16 -17.96
CA ILE A 115 4.30 -2.74 -17.96
C ILE A 115 5.35 -2.46 -16.87
N LEU A 116 5.11 -2.93 -15.63
CA LEU A 116 6.08 -2.80 -14.53
C LEU A 116 7.43 -3.43 -14.90
N GLN A 117 7.41 -4.61 -15.52
CA GLN A 117 8.62 -5.29 -15.97
C GLN A 117 9.37 -4.47 -17.04
N GLN A 118 8.66 -3.90 -18.01
CA GLN A 118 9.25 -3.07 -19.08
C GLN A 118 9.82 -1.75 -18.54
N MET A 119 9.27 -1.21 -17.46
CA MET A 119 9.75 -0.02 -16.78
C MET A 119 10.98 -0.28 -15.88
N GLY A 120 11.38 -1.54 -15.68
CA GLY A 120 12.44 -1.92 -14.74
C GLY A 120 11.99 -2.00 -13.28
N ALA A 121 10.68 -1.89 -13.00
CA ALA A 121 10.10 -2.03 -11.67
C ALA A 121 9.95 -3.52 -11.27
N HIS A 122 11.06 -4.25 -11.26
CA HIS A 122 11.09 -5.71 -11.13
C HIS A 122 10.52 -6.22 -9.81
N VAL A 123 10.71 -5.48 -8.71
CA VAL A 123 10.18 -5.87 -7.40
C VAL A 123 8.65 -5.88 -7.45
N SER A 124 8.03 -4.77 -7.85
CA SER A 124 6.57 -4.67 -7.99
C SER A 124 6.01 -5.64 -9.02
N ALA A 125 6.70 -5.84 -10.16
CA ALA A 125 6.29 -6.82 -11.17
C ALA A 125 6.29 -8.25 -10.59
N ASN A 126 7.29 -8.61 -9.80
CA ASN A 126 7.37 -9.91 -9.16
C ASN A 126 6.28 -10.10 -8.11
N ASP A 127 5.98 -9.07 -7.32
CA ASP A 127 4.93 -9.15 -6.30
C ASP A 127 3.55 -9.30 -6.95
N VAL A 128 3.24 -8.54 -8.01
CA VAL A 128 2.02 -8.76 -8.80
C VAL A 128 1.97 -10.18 -9.39
N ALA A 129 3.08 -10.69 -9.94
CA ALA A 129 3.13 -12.04 -10.51
C ALA A 129 2.88 -13.14 -9.46
N LYS A 130 3.44 -12.99 -8.25
CA LYS A 130 3.17 -13.90 -7.12
C LYS A 130 1.68 -13.91 -6.78
N GLU A 131 1.08 -12.73 -6.64
CA GLU A 131 -0.32 -12.61 -6.26
C GLU A 131 -1.27 -13.11 -7.35
N ILE A 132 -0.98 -12.91 -8.64
CA ILE A 132 -1.72 -13.54 -9.75
C ILE A 132 -1.77 -15.06 -9.55
N ASN A 133 -0.62 -15.70 -9.34
CA ASN A 133 -0.54 -17.15 -9.21
C ASN A 133 -1.22 -17.65 -7.93
N ARG A 134 -1.00 -16.97 -6.80
CA ARG A 134 -1.62 -17.31 -5.52
C ARG A 134 -3.13 -17.23 -5.61
N ILE A 135 -3.68 -16.11 -6.11
CA ILE A 135 -5.14 -15.91 -6.19
C ILE A 135 -5.78 -16.91 -7.17
N ARG A 136 -5.16 -17.20 -8.32
CA ARG A 136 -5.61 -18.29 -9.22
C ARG A 136 -5.69 -19.64 -8.52
N SER A 137 -4.73 -19.95 -7.65
CA SER A 137 -4.71 -21.23 -6.92
C SER A 137 -5.84 -21.36 -5.89
N LEU A 138 -6.42 -20.24 -5.42
CA LEU A 138 -7.57 -20.26 -4.51
C LEU A 138 -8.89 -20.59 -5.22
N GLU A 139 -8.92 -20.56 -6.55
CA GLU A 139 -10.11 -20.84 -7.36
C GLU A 139 -10.21 -22.30 -7.83
N ASN A 140 -9.13 -23.08 -7.67
CA ASN A 140 -9.05 -24.50 -8.01
C ASN A 140 -9.31 -25.36 -6.76
#